data_AF-A0A916TE70-F1
#
_entry.id   AF-A0A916TE70-F1
#
_cell.length_a   1.000
_cell.length_b   1.000
_cell.length_c   1.000
_cell.angle_alpha   90.00
_cell.angle_beta   90.00
_cell.angle_gamma   90.00
#
_symmetry.space_group_name_H-M   'P 1'
#
loop_
_entity.id
_entity.type
_entity.pdbx_description
1 polymer ?
#
loop_
_entity_poly.entity_id
_entity_poly.type
_entity_poly.pdbx_seq_one_letter_code
_entity_poly.pdbx_strand_id
1 'polypeptide(L)'
;MSLSKPHSRRGALVALLGLAVGAPLLAGCQVRPLYGSLDTSSGVSGPGVADELAAISIDPISGYSRSTAARELFNELTFRFERGTTSPSKRYRLKVLINVVNSEVGVQQLADVPAAYSTTLNATFVLSSLTEDRTILTGKSFATASYDFSNQRFANSRARRDAEERVAKSVAEDIQARIAGYFASQAS
;
A
#
# COMPACT_ATOMS: atom_id res chain seq x y z
N MET A 1 51.17 54.94 20.15
CA MET A 1 51.67 53.55 20.21
C MET A 1 50.89 52.84 21.31
N SER A 2 49.81 52.15 20.95
CA SER A 2 49.73 50.69 20.80
C SER A 2 49.58 49.95 22.12
N LEU A 3 48.34 49.56 22.45
CA LEU A 3 48.06 48.40 23.29
C LEU A 3 47.32 47.38 22.41
N SER A 4 48.04 46.36 21.95
CA SER A 4 47.49 45.20 21.25
C SER A 4 47.36 44.04 22.24
N LYS A 5 46.13 43.61 22.51
CA LYS A 5 45.81 42.44 23.36
C LYS A 5 45.86 41.17 22.51
N PRO A 6 46.58 40.10 22.93
CA PRO A 6 46.64 38.87 22.16
C PRO A 6 45.33 38.10 22.28
N HIS A 7 44.67 37.84 21.15
CA HIS A 7 43.51 36.94 21.10
C HIS A 7 43.98 35.48 21.18
N SER A 8 43.50 34.78 22.21
CA SER A 8 43.74 33.37 22.48
C SER A 8 43.21 32.49 21.33
N ARG A 9 44.13 31.92 20.54
CA ARG A 9 43.86 30.96 19.45
C ARG A 9 43.35 29.58 19.93
N ARG A 10 43.21 29.37 21.24
CA ARG A 10 42.88 28.06 21.82
C ARG A 10 41.37 27.77 21.87
N GLY A 11 40.52 28.81 21.84
CA GLY A 11 39.05 28.64 21.84
C GLY A 11 38.48 28.22 20.47
N ALA A 12 39.16 28.56 19.38
CA ALA A 12 38.66 28.30 18.02
C ALA A 12 38.76 26.83 17.60
N LEU A 13 39.73 26.07 18.11
CA LEU A 13 39.94 24.66 17.73
C LEU A 13 38.97 23.70 18.42
N VAL A 14 38.52 24.01 19.65
CA VAL A 14 37.57 23.15 20.39
C VAL A 14 36.15 23.29 19.83
N ALA A 15 35.78 24.48 19.36
CA ALA A 15 34.47 24.73 18.75
C ALA A 15 34.30 24.03 17.38
N LEU A 16 35.38 23.84 16.62
CA LEU A 16 35.33 23.14 15.32
C LEU A 16 35.28 21.62 15.44
N LEU A 17 35.86 21.02 16.51
CA LEU A 17 35.76 19.58 16.75
C LEU A 17 34.39 19.15 17.31
N GLY A 18 33.72 20.01 18.08
CA GLY A 18 32.39 19.71 18.64
C GLY A 18 31.28 19.66 17.59
N LEU A 19 31.42 20.41 16.49
CA LEU A 19 30.43 20.46 15.40
C LEU A 19 30.54 19.27 14.43
N ALA A 20 31.69 18.59 14.38
CA ALA A 20 31.93 17.46 13.48
C ALA A 20 31.37 16.13 13.99
N VAL A 21 31.07 16.01 15.30
CA VAL A 21 30.61 14.76 15.92
C VAL A 21 29.08 14.66 16.03
N GLY A 22 28.36 15.79 15.96
CA GLY A 22 26.89 15.82 16.08
C GLY A 22 26.10 15.65 14.77
N ALA A 23 26.75 15.83 13.61
CA ALA A 23 26.09 15.82 12.30
C ALA A 23 25.57 14.45 11.79
N PRO A 24 26.12 13.26 12.15
CA PRO A 24 25.66 12.02 11.54
C PRO A 24 24.33 11.49 12.12
N LEU A 25 23.82 12.05 13.22
CA LEU A 25 22.56 11.60 13.84
C LEU A 25 21.30 12.07 13.09
N LEU A 26 21.43 12.96 12.10
CA LEU A 26 20.33 13.43 11.24
C LEU A 26 20.26 12.69 9.89
N ALA A 27 21.19 11.78 9.60
CA ALA A 27 21.19 10.97 8.39
C ALA A 27 20.25 9.75 8.44
N GLY A 28 19.52 9.55 9.55
CA GLY A 28 18.75 8.32 9.82
C GLY A 28 17.38 8.19 9.13
N CYS A 29 16.85 9.22 8.48
CA CYS A 29 15.56 9.17 7.79
C CYS A 29 15.76 9.16 6.26
N GLN A 30 16.23 8.04 5.72
CA GLN A 30 16.37 7.88 4.27
C GLN A 30 15.01 7.55 3.64
N VAL A 31 14.21 8.59 3.37
CA VAL A 31 12.96 8.47 2.61
C VAL A 31 13.31 8.18 1.16
N ARG A 32 13.10 6.94 0.70
CA ARG A 32 13.35 6.53 -0.68
C ARG A 32 12.02 6.46 -1.44
N PRO A 33 11.89 7.10 -2.61
CA PRO A 33 10.64 7.06 -3.37
C PRO A 33 10.39 5.64 -3.88
N LEU A 34 9.25 5.06 -3.50
CA LEU A 34 8.88 3.67 -3.84
C LEU A 34 8.83 3.41 -5.36
N TYR A 35 8.46 4.43 -6.14
CA TYR A 35 8.35 4.36 -7.60
C TYR A 35 9.43 5.14 -8.34
N GLY A 36 10.38 5.76 -7.63
CA GLY A 36 11.42 6.56 -8.26
C GLY A 36 12.60 5.67 -8.66
N SER A 37 13.01 5.70 -9.93
CA SER A 37 14.35 5.28 -10.30
C SER A 37 15.31 6.38 -9.80
N LEU A 38 16.01 6.12 -8.70
CA LEU A 38 17.18 6.92 -8.38
C LEU A 38 18.21 6.60 -9.45
N ASP A 39 18.53 7.58 -10.27
CA ASP A 39 19.63 7.54 -11.23
C ASP A 39 20.92 7.42 -10.40
N THR A 40 21.25 6.21 -9.97
CA THR A 40 22.54 5.93 -9.36
C THR A 40 23.56 6.17 -10.47
N SER A 41 24.61 6.94 -10.18
CA SER A 41 25.73 7.30 -11.04
C SER A 41 26.53 6.11 -11.62
N SER A 42 25.95 4.92 -11.62
CA SER A 42 26.49 3.62 -11.98
C SER A 42 25.61 2.93 -13.04
N GLY A 43 24.96 3.67 -13.94
CA GLY A 43 24.55 3.24 -15.30
C GLY A 43 23.74 1.94 -15.51
N VAL A 44 23.28 1.26 -14.47
CA VAL A 44 22.51 0.01 -14.54
C VAL A 44 21.16 0.23 -13.88
N SER A 45 20.20 0.69 -14.68
CA SER A 45 18.80 0.75 -14.26
C SER A 45 18.18 -0.63 -14.45
N GLY A 46 18.01 -1.39 -13.37
CA GLY A 46 17.11 -2.55 -13.36
C GLY A 46 15.65 -2.11 -13.58
N PRO A 47 14.72 -3.06 -13.82
CA PRO A 47 13.30 -2.74 -13.93
C PRO A 47 12.83 -1.98 -12.68
N GLY A 48 12.09 -0.89 -12.86
CA GLY A 48 11.53 -0.16 -11.74
C GLY A 48 10.47 -1.00 -11.02
N VAL A 49 10.15 -0.65 -9.77
CA VAL A 49 9.04 -1.29 -9.02
C VAL A 49 7.73 -1.27 -9.83
N ALA A 50 7.51 -0.23 -10.64
CA ALA A 50 6.36 -0.15 -11.54
C ALA A 50 6.36 -1.25 -12.62
N ASP A 51 7.52 -1.60 -13.19
CA ASP A 51 7.64 -2.65 -14.19
C ASP A 51 7.44 -4.04 -13.59
N GLU A 52 7.94 -4.24 -12.36
CA GLU A 52 7.72 -5.46 -11.59
C GLU A 52 6.24 -5.66 -11.26
N LEU A 53 5.54 -4.60 -10.86
CA LEU A 53 4.09 -4.63 -10.64
C LEU A 53 3.31 -4.92 -11.93
N ALA A 54 3.66 -4.28 -13.05
CA ALA A 54 2.98 -4.48 -14.33
C ALA A 54 3.17 -5.91 -14.88
N ALA A 55 4.26 -6.59 -14.48
CA ALA A 55 4.54 -7.99 -14.81
C ALA A 55 3.72 -9.01 -13.99
N ILE A 56 2.82 -8.55 -13.11
CA ILE A 56 1.91 -9.42 -12.35
C ILE A 56 0.69 -9.74 -13.20
N SER A 57 0.39 -11.05 -13.34
CA SER A 57 -0.90 -11.55 -13.78
C SER A 57 -1.77 -11.83 -12.56
N ILE A 58 -3.02 -11.36 -12.59
CA ILE A 58 -3.97 -11.59 -11.50
C ILE A 58 -4.88 -12.75 -11.93
N ASP A 59 -4.87 -13.84 -11.16
CA ASP A 59 -5.84 -14.91 -11.36
C ASP A 59 -7.24 -14.40 -11.00
N PRO A 60 -8.31 -14.97 -11.60
CA PRO A 60 -9.67 -14.63 -11.20
C PRO A 60 -9.83 -14.72 -9.67
N ILE A 61 -10.26 -13.62 -9.06
CA ILE A 61 -10.44 -13.57 -7.60
C ILE A 61 -11.54 -14.55 -7.25
N SER A 62 -11.15 -15.62 -6.58
CA SER A 62 -12.04 -16.71 -6.21
C SER A 62 -12.49 -16.54 -4.76
N GLY A 63 -13.74 -16.92 -4.51
CA GLY A 63 -14.38 -16.79 -3.20
C GLY A 63 -15.87 -17.12 -3.31
N TYR A 64 -16.53 -17.25 -2.15
CA TYR A 64 -17.91 -17.75 -2.03
C TYR A 64 -18.99 -16.85 -2.63
N SER A 65 -18.66 -15.70 -3.23
CA SER A 65 -19.65 -14.77 -3.73
C SER A 65 -19.22 -14.18 -5.07
N ARG A 66 -20.13 -14.23 -6.06
CA ARG A 66 -20.15 -13.30 -7.21
C ARG A 66 -20.45 -11.87 -6.70
N SER A 67 -19.65 -11.37 -5.77
CA SER A 67 -19.87 -10.10 -5.07
C SER A 67 -19.38 -8.93 -5.92
N THR A 68 -20.00 -7.76 -5.73
CA THR A 68 -19.51 -6.53 -6.37
C THR A 68 -18.11 -6.21 -5.87
N ALA A 69 -17.84 -6.46 -4.59
CA ALA A 69 -16.51 -6.31 -3.99
C ALA A 69 -15.41 -7.15 -4.68
N ALA A 70 -15.68 -8.39 -5.11
CA ALA A 70 -14.69 -9.22 -5.82
C ALA A 70 -14.28 -8.63 -7.16
N ARG A 71 -15.28 -8.21 -7.95
CA ARG A 71 -15.07 -7.58 -9.26
C ARG A 71 -14.34 -6.26 -9.11
N GLU A 72 -14.73 -5.46 -8.11
CA GLU A 72 -14.11 -4.17 -7.85
C GLU A 72 -12.66 -4.31 -7.41
N LEU A 73 -12.37 -5.28 -6.53
CA LEU A 73 -11.00 -5.58 -6.10
C LEU A 73 -10.12 -6.01 -7.29
N PHE A 74 -10.63 -6.86 -8.19
CA PHE A 74 -9.89 -7.26 -9.39
C PHE A 74 -9.59 -6.07 -10.30
N ASN A 75 -10.58 -5.21 -10.53
CA ASN A 75 -10.43 -4.02 -11.35
C ASN A 75 -9.42 -3.05 -10.74
N GLU A 76 -9.53 -2.76 -9.45
CA GLU A 76 -8.61 -1.89 -8.71
C GLU A 76 -7.17 -2.43 -8.74
N LEU A 77 -6.96 -3.72 -8.48
CA LEU A 77 -5.63 -4.33 -8.56
C LEU A 77 -5.05 -4.25 -9.97
N THR A 78 -5.86 -4.55 -10.99
CA THR A 78 -5.44 -4.47 -12.40
C THR A 78 -5.00 -3.05 -12.74
N PHE A 79 -5.84 -2.06 -12.43
CA PHE A 79 -5.54 -0.66 -12.67
C PHE A 79 -4.26 -0.21 -11.95
N ARG A 80 -4.07 -0.62 -10.70
CA ARG A 80 -2.93 -0.23 -9.86
C ARG A 80 -1.61 -0.86 -10.28
N PHE A 81 -1.65 -2.07 -10.85
CA PHE A 81 -0.45 -2.76 -11.33
C PHE A 81 -0.05 -2.29 -12.73
N GLU A 82 -1.01 -2.11 -13.62
CA GLU A 82 -0.70 -1.77 -15.02
C GLU A 82 -0.55 -0.26 -15.22
N ARG A 83 -1.25 0.58 -14.44
CA ARG A 83 -1.16 2.06 -14.46
C ARG A 83 -1.25 2.71 -15.85
N GLY A 84 -1.86 2.02 -16.83
CA GLY A 84 -1.97 2.48 -18.21
C GLY A 84 -0.67 2.40 -19.03
N THR A 85 0.34 1.66 -18.57
CA THR A 85 1.56 1.38 -19.35
C THR A 85 1.37 0.17 -20.25
N THR A 86 2.28 -0.04 -21.22
CA THR A 86 2.32 -1.29 -21.97
C THR A 86 2.63 -2.44 -21.03
N SER A 87 1.68 -3.35 -20.81
CA SER A 87 1.88 -4.52 -19.94
C SER A 87 3.08 -5.34 -20.46
N PRO A 88 4.17 -5.49 -19.67
CA PRO A 88 5.27 -6.36 -20.04
C PRO A 88 4.82 -7.82 -20.02
N SER A 89 5.71 -8.73 -20.42
CA SER A 89 5.48 -10.16 -20.25
C SER A 89 5.21 -10.48 -18.77
N LYS A 90 4.13 -11.23 -18.51
CA LYS A 90 3.74 -11.57 -17.15
C LYS A 90 4.75 -12.58 -16.57
N ARG A 91 5.42 -12.19 -15.48
CA ARG A 91 6.45 -12.99 -14.76
C ARG A 91 5.95 -13.52 -13.43
N TYR A 92 4.92 -12.88 -12.87
CA TYR A 92 4.36 -13.24 -11.57
C TYR A 92 2.88 -13.57 -11.70
N ARG A 93 2.40 -14.40 -10.79
CA ARG A 93 0.98 -14.72 -10.63
C ARG A 93 0.54 -14.34 -9.24
N LEU A 94 -0.52 -13.53 -9.16
CA LEU A 94 -1.19 -13.17 -7.93
C LEU A 94 -2.49 -13.94 -7.81
N LYS A 95 -2.59 -14.78 -6.78
CA LYS A 95 -3.84 -15.43 -6.36
C LYS A 95 -4.40 -14.70 -5.16
N VAL A 96 -5.68 -14.34 -5.21
CA VAL A 96 -6.39 -13.68 -4.12
C VAL A 96 -7.64 -14.48 -3.76
N LEU A 97 -7.78 -14.77 -2.47
CA LEU A 97 -8.96 -15.40 -1.87
C LEU A 97 -9.64 -14.38 -0.96
N ILE A 98 -10.95 -14.21 -1.12
CA ILE A 98 -11.69 -13.20 -0.34
C ILE A 98 -12.89 -13.79 0.42
N ASN A 99 -13.23 -13.10 1.51
CA ASN A 99 -14.46 -13.29 2.27
C ASN A 99 -15.07 -11.92 2.60
N VAL A 100 -16.35 -11.72 2.25
CA VAL A 100 -17.08 -10.47 2.50
C VAL A 100 -18.16 -10.73 3.54
N VAL A 101 -18.13 -9.97 4.63
CA VAL A 101 -19.06 -10.11 5.76
C VAL A 101 -19.83 -8.80 5.92
N ASN A 102 -21.16 -8.90 6.06
CA ASN A 102 -22.01 -7.77 6.39
C ASN A 102 -22.60 -7.99 7.79
N SER A 103 -22.48 -6.99 8.66
CA SER A 103 -22.93 -7.03 10.06
C SER A 103 -23.76 -5.80 10.40
N GLU A 104 -24.69 -5.95 11.34
CA GLU A 104 -25.49 -4.83 11.87
C GLU A 104 -24.69 -4.02 12.90
N VAL A 105 -24.80 -2.70 12.85
CA VAL A 105 -24.11 -1.77 13.76
C VAL A 105 -25.14 -0.88 14.45
N GLY A 106 -25.32 -1.11 15.75
CA GLY A 106 -26.22 -0.34 16.60
C GLY A 106 -27.69 -0.60 16.30
N VAL A 107 -28.49 -0.85 17.34
CA VAL A 107 -29.96 -1.01 17.22
C VAL A 107 -30.61 0.28 17.68
N GLN A 108 -31.51 0.87 16.89
CA GLN A 108 -32.30 2.02 17.36
C GLN A 108 -33.30 1.54 18.42
N GLN A 109 -33.13 2.02 19.66
CA GLN A 109 -33.94 1.61 20.83
C GLN A 109 -35.46 1.80 20.66
N LEU A 110 -35.90 2.63 19.71
CA LEU A 110 -37.31 2.92 19.47
C LEU A 110 -37.90 2.22 18.23
N ALA A 111 -37.10 1.54 17.40
CA ALA A 111 -37.55 1.07 16.08
C ALA A 111 -37.26 -0.41 15.76
N ASP A 112 -36.57 -1.16 16.63
CA ASP A 112 -36.17 -2.57 16.40
C ASP A 112 -35.46 -2.82 15.04
N VAL A 113 -34.84 -1.76 14.49
CA VAL A 113 -34.15 -1.75 13.20
C VAL A 113 -32.72 -1.23 13.41
N PRO A 114 -31.71 -1.80 12.73
CA PRO A 114 -30.33 -1.34 12.82
C PRO A 114 -30.20 0.12 12.37
N ALA A 115 -29.40 0.91 13.10
CA ALA A 115 -29.07 2.29 12.72
C ALA A 115 -28.14 2.32 11.50
N ALA A 116 -27.19 1.38 11.46
CA ALA A 116 -26.19 1.25 10.41
C ALA A 116 -25.82 -0.21 10.18
N TYR A 117 -25.10 -0.44 9.09
CA TYR A 117 -24.48 -1.71 8.74
C TYR A 117 -22.99 -1.52 8.52
N SER A 118 -22.23 -2.58 8.67
CA SER A 118 -20.79 -2.64 8.42
C SER A 118 -20.50 -3.75 7.43
N THR A 119 -19.79 -3.41 6.36
CA THR A 119 -19.25 -4.35 5.38
C THR A 119 -17.75 -4.50 5.65
N THR A 120 -17.29 -5.74 5.83
CA THR A 120 -15.88 -6.08 6.00
C THR A 120 -15.42 -7.01 4.90
N LEU A 121 -14.34 -6.65 4.20
CA LEU A 121 -13.67 -7.51 3.24
C LEU A 121 -12.38 -8.03 3.85
N ASN A 122 -12.23 -9.35 3.88
CA ASN A 122 -11.00 -10.03 4.24
C ASN A 122 -10.40 -10.66 2.99
N ALA A 123 -9.12 -10.42 2.74
CA ALA A 123 -8.37 -10.97 1.62
C ALA A 123 -7.11 -11.69 2.11
N THR A 124 -6.86 -12.86 1.55
CA THR A 124 -5.57 -13.54 1.64
C THR A 124 -4.99 -13.64 0.24
N PHE A 125 -3.72 -13.31 0.07
CA PHE A 125 -3.08 -13.31 -1.23
C PHE A 125 -1.75 -14.06 -1.24
N VAL A 126 -1.42 -14.61 -2.41
CA VAL A 126 -0.19 -15.34 -2.68
C VAL A 126 0.37 -14.84 -4.01
N LEU A 127 1.59 -14.32 -3.99
CA LEU A 127 2.37 -13.96 -5.16
C LEU A 127 3.36 -15.09 -5.44
N SER A 128 3.37 -15.61 -6.66
CA SER A 128 4.29 -16.67 -7.11
C SER A 128 5.04 -16.27 -8.38
N SER A 129 6.28 -16.76 -8.52
CA SER A 129 7.05 -16.66 -9.76
C SER A 129 6.52 -17.66 -10.79
N LEU A 130 6.27 -17.21 -12.03
CA LEU A 130 5.90 -18.09 -13.13
C LEU A 130 7.10 -18.84 -13.71
N THR A 131 8.31 -18.29 -13.57
CA THR A 131 9.54 -18.89 -14.11
C THR A 131 10.15 -19.90 -13.15
N GLU A 132 10.08 -19.63 -11.86
CA GLU A 132 10.73 -20.45 -10.82
C GLU A 132 9.73 -21.36 -10.08
N ASP A 133 8.44 -21.27 -10.43
CA ASP A 133 7.32 -22.01 -9.82
C ASP A 133 7.36 -22.03 -8.28
N ARG A 134 7.73 -20.90 -7.68
CA ARG A 134 7.86 -20.74 -6.22
C ARG A 134 7.02 -19.59 -5.70
N THR A 135 6.60 -19.70 -4.44
CA THR A 135 5.92 -18.61 -3.73
C THR A 135 6.94 -17.55 -3.32
N ILE A 136 6.64 -16.30 -3.65
CA ILE A 136 7.47 -15.12 -3.38
C ILE A 136 7.00 -14.41 -2.11
N LEU A 137 5.70 -14.13 -2.04
CA LEU A 137 5.10 -13.37 -0.95
C LEU A 137 3.73 -13.92 -0.64
N THR A 138 3.40 -14.01 0.65
CA THR A 138 2.04 -14.27 1.11
C THR A 138 1.64 -13.20 2.10
N GLY A 139 0.34 -12.89 2.15
CA GLY A 139 -0.15 -11.87 3.07
C GLY A 139 -1.65 -11.92 3.26
N LYS A 140 -2.10 -11.15 4.24
CA LYS A 140 -3.51 -10.91 4.54
C LYS A 140 -3.75 -9.41 4.57
N SER A 141 -4.92 -9.00 4.11
CA SER A 141 -5.39 -7.62 4.09
C SER A 141 -6.87 -7.60 4.44
N PHE A 142 -7.33 -6.56 5.13
CA PHE A 142 -8.74 -6.39 5.43
C PHE A 142 -9.10 -4.91 5.48
N ALA A 143 -10.37 -4.62 5.18
CA ALA A 143 -10.93 -3.28 5.30
C ALA A 143 -12.40 -3.38 5.72
N THR A 144 -12.85 -2.37 6.46
CA THR A 144 -14.23 -2.27 6.94
C THR A 144 -14.81 -0.90 6.58
N ALA A 145 -16.04 -0.88 6.08
CA ALA A 145 -16.79 0.32 5.75
C ALA A 145 -18.21 0.22 6.30
N SER A 146 -18.66 1.26 7.00
CA SER A 146 -20.04 1.36 7.47
C SER A 146 -20.91 2.17 6.53
N TYR A 147 -22.22 1.92 6.56
CA TYR A 147 -23.24 2.70 5.88
C TYR A 147 -24.53 2.77 6.72
N ASP A 148 -25.24 3.90 6.64
CA ASP A 148 -26.46 4.12 7.41
C ASP A 148 -27.66 3.40 6.81
N PHE A 149 -28.59 2.98 7.67
CA PHE A 149 -29.85 2.41 7.23
C PHE A 149 -30.87 3.50 6.86
N SER A 150 -31.61 3.26 5.78
CA SER A 150 -32.73 4.07 5.33
C SER A 150 -33.99 3.22 5.15
N ASN A 151 -35.17 3.82 5.34
CA ASN A 151 -36.45 3.16 5.04
C ASN A 151 -36.63 2.90 3.52
N GLN A 152 -35.82 3.51 2.67
CA GLN A 152 -35.85 3.30 1.23
C GLN A 152 -34.94 2.14 0.81
N ARG A 153 -35.55 1.05 0.31
CA ARG A 153 -34.81 -0.16 -0.14
C ARG A 153 -33.73 0.12 -1.19
N PHE A 154 -33.99 1.05 -2.11
CA PHE A 154 -33.00 1.42 -3.14
C PHE A 154 -31.80 2.15 -2.54
N ALA A 155 -32.02 3.07 -1.59
CA ALA A 155 -30.95 3.77 -0.88
C ALA A 155 -30.02 2.78 -0.17
N ASN A 156 -30.58 1.80 0.56
CA ASN A 156 -29.80 0.74 1.21
C ASN A 156 -28.99 -0.09 0.22
N SER A 157 -29.58 -0.45 -0.93
CA SER A 157 -28.87 -1.20 -1.98
C SER A 157 -27.68 -0.43 -2.55
N ARG A 158 -27.83 0.89 -2.76
CA ARG A 158 -26.76 1.77 -3.23
C ARG A 158 -25.69 1.98 -2.15
N ALA A 159 -26.09 2.22 -0.91
CA ALA A 159 -25.18 2.40 0.21
C ALA A 159 -24.33 1.16 0.48
N ARG A 160 -24.91 -0.04 0.39
CA ARG A 160 -24.17 -1.29 0.47
C ARG A 160 -23.14 -1.44 -0.65
N ARG A 161 -23.51 -1.11 -1.89
CA ARG A 161 -22.56 -1.18 -3.03
C ARG A 161 -21.40 -0.20 -2.88
N ASP A 162 -21.68 1.01 -2.40
CA ASP A 162 -20.65 1.99 -2.06
C ASP A 162 -19.69 1.46 -0.98
N ALA A 163 -20.23 0.85 0.08
CA ALA A 163 -19.41 0.24 1.12
C ALA A 163 -18.53 -0.91 0.57
N GLU A 164 -19.08 -1.76 -0.30
CA GLU A 164 -18.32 -2.82 -1.00
C GLU A 164 -17.19 -2.26 -1.87
N GLU A 165 -17.43 -1.16 -2.58
CA GLU A 165 -16.41 -0.48 -3.40
C GLU A 165 -15.30 0.12 -2.54
N ARG A 166 -15.65 0.82 -1.45
CA ARG A 166 -14.68 1.41 -0.52
C ARG A 166 -13.77 0.37 0.12
N VAL A 167 -14.31 -0.75 0.59
CA VAL A 167 -13.47 -1.82 1.18
C VAL A 167 -12.59 -2.50 0.12
N ALA A 168 -13.11 -2.71 -1.09
CA ALA A 168 -12.32 -3.29 -2.18
C ALA A 168 -11.13 -2.41 -2.55
N LYS A 169 -11.35 -1.09 -2.68
CA LYS A 169 -10.31 -0.11 -2.96
C LYS A 169 -9.23 -0.09 -1.86
N SER A 170 -9.65 -0.06 -0.60
CA SER A 170 -8.71 -0.04 0.53
C SER A 170 -7.86 -1.32 0.61
N VAL A 171 -8.45 -2.49 0.37
CA VAL A 171 -7.70 -3.74 0.30
C VAL A 171 -6.76 -3.77 -0.91
N ALA A 172 -7.19 -3.27 -2.08
CA ALA A 172 -6.32 -3.18 -3.25
C ALA A 172 -5.09 -2.30 -2.99
N GLU A 173 -5.27 -1.17 -2.30
CA GLU A 173 -4.21 -0.26 -1.87
C GLU A 173 -3.18 -0.96 -0.99
N ASP A 174 -3.64 -1.66 0.05
CA ASP A 174 -2.76 -2.37 0.98
C ASP A 174 -2.01 -3.53 0.31
N ILE A 175 -2.69 -4.36 -0.51
CA ILE A 175 -2.05 -5.44 -1.28
C ILE A 175 -0.98 -4.87 -2.20
N GLN A 176 -1.29 -3.81 -2.94
CA GLN A 176 -0.35 -3.18 -3.86
C GLN A 176 0.86 -2.60 -3.10
N ALA A 177 0.64 -1.91 -1.99
CA ALA A 177 1.72 -1.35 -1.18
C ALA A 177 2.66 -2.43 -0.64
N ARG A 178 2.13 -3.57 -0.18
CA ARG A 178 2.93 -4.71 0.31
C ARG A 178 3.77 -5.34 -0.79
N ILE A 179 3.20 -5.59 -1.96
CA ILE A 179 3.92 -6.17 -3.09
C ILE A 179 4.98 -5.20 -3.61
N ALA A 180 4.65 -3.91 -3.72
CA ALA A 180 5.60 -2.89 -4.13
C ALA A 180 6.77 -2.77 -3.13
N GLY A 181 6.47 -2.79 -1.83
CA GLY A 181 7.48 -2.79 -0.78
C GLY A 181 8.42 -4.00 -0.86
N TYR A 182 7.89 -5.18 -1.19
CA TYR A 182 8.71 -6.36 -1.44
C TYR A 182 9.69 -6.14 -2.61
N PHE A 183 9.21 -5.68 -3.77
CA PHE A 183 10.09 -5.42 -4.91
C PHE A 183 11.11 -4.30 -4.64
N ALA A 184 10.71 -3.26 -3.92
CA ALA A 184 11.61 -2.18 -3.54
C ALA A 184 12.74 -2.67 -2.63
N SER A 185 12.47 -3.62 -1.72
CA SER A 185 13.49 -4.22 -0.85
C SER A 185 14.46 -5.17 -1.56
N GLN A 186 14.09 -5.69 -2.74
CA GLN A 186 15.00 -6.50 -3.56
C GLN A 186 15.85 -5.68 -4.53
N ALA A 187 15.42 -4.45 -4.85
CA ALA A 187 16.14 -3.55 -5.75
C ALA A 187 17.24 -2.73 -5.04
N SER A 188 17.35 -2.83 -3.71
CA SER A 188 18.38 -2.22 -2.87
C SER A 188 19.49 -3.21 -2.53
#